data_AF-A0A133NDZ6-F1
#
_entry.id   AF-A0A133NDZ6-F1
#
_cell.length_a   1.000
_cell.length_b   1.000
_cell.length_c   1.000
_cell.angle_alpha   90.00
_cell.angle_beta   90.00
_cell.angle_gamma   90.00
#
_symmetry.space_group_name_H-M   'P 1'
#
loop_
_entity.id
_entity.type
_entity.pdbx_description
1 polymer ?
#
loop_
_entity_poly.entity_id
_entity_poly.type
_entity_poly.pdbx_seq_one_letter_code
_entity_poly.pdbx_strand_id
1 'polypeptide(L)'
;MIIYDKLKELYSSEELKSKLGDYVYYYCFFSNNEEDVKLGKLANSIPDLRNIYSFEEFVSDFPHFALKYKELKTIYNILISGKKLSEFLNLHREILKQLYYGFYSESKSFVYEQLKYISIDYDISKFEYSFFKRHIELYGDKNELIKFKEKHKIDQKILWEFQKETWHIAIAGLLAEKIRCDKMKEK
;
A
#
# COMPACT_ATOMS: atom_id res chain seq x y z
N MET A 1 -10.81 20.49 -6.80
CA MET A 1 -9.95 19.40 -6.32
C MET A 1 -10.48 19.05 -4.95
N ILE A 2 -10.97 17.83 -4.77
CA ILE A 2 -11.74 17.41 -3.59
C ILE A 2 -10.98 17.71 -2.30
N ILE A 3 -9.68 17.43 -2.25
CA ILE A 3 -8.85 17.74 -1.06
C ILE A 3 -8.86 19.23 -0.71
N TYR A 4 -8.88 20.13 -1.70
CA TYR A 4 -8.90 21.57 -1.44
C TYR A 4 -10.25 22.02 -0.89
N ASP A 5 -11.33 21.46 -1.42
CA ASP A 5 -12.68 21.79 -0.99
C ASP A 5 -12.92 21.33 0.46
N LYS A 6 -12.50 20.10 0.81
CA LYS A 6 -12.53 19.61 2.20
C LYS A 6 -11.68 20.43 3.16
N LEU A 7 -10.49 20.86 2.74
CA LEU A 7 -9.63 21.67 3.60
C LEU A 7 -10.21 23.06 3.86
N LYS A 8 -10.95 23.65 2.90
CA LYS A 8 -11.63 24.94 3.10
C LYS A 8 -12.85 24.86 4.03
N GLU A 9 -13.45 23.69 4.19
CA GLU A 9 -14.51 23.48 5.18
C GLU A 9 -13.97 23.49 6.62
N LEU A 10 -12.69 23.16 6.79
CA LEU A 10 -12.02 23.05 8.09
C LEU A 10 -11.16 24.27 8.43
N TYR A 11 -10.64 24.96 7.42
CA TYR A 11 -9.68 26.05 7.58
C TYR A 11 -9.99 27.21 6.63
N SER A 12 -9.83 28.43 7.12
CA SER A 12 -9.79 29.61 6.26
C SER A 12 -8.57 29.58 5.31
N SER A 13 -8.62 30.39 4.26
CA SER A 13 -7.51 30.52 3.32
C SER A 13 -6.24 31.01 4.02
N GLU A 14 -6.37 31.95 4.96
CA GLU A 14 -5.29 32.49 5.78
C GLU A 14 -4.66 31.41 6.67
N GLU A 15 -5.46 30.56 7.32
CA GLU A 15 -4.96 29.45 8.13
C GLU A 15 -4.22 28.41 7.28
N LEU A 16 -4.75 28.06 6.11
CA LEU A 16 -4.08 27.13 5.19
C LEU A 16 -2.74 27.69 4.71
N LYS A 17 -2.70 28.97 4.34
CA LYS A 17 -1.46 29.66 3.98
C LYS A 17 -0.46 29.68 5.12
N SER A 18 -0.91 29.93 6.35
CA SER A 18 -0.06 29.90 7.55
C SER A 18 0.54 28.51 7.81
N LYS A 19 -0.26 27.44 7.68
CA LYS A 19 0.17 26.05 7.90
C LYS A 19 1.12 25.53 6.82
N LEU A 20 0.85 25.87 5.56
CA LEU A 20 1.59 25.36 4.41
C LEU A 20 2.79 26.24 4.03
N GLY A 21 2.70 27.54 4.32
CA GLY A 21 3.49 28.57 3.66
C GLY A 21 2.88 28.94 2.29
N ASP A 22 2.90 30.22 1.96
CA ASP A 22 2.26 30.76 0.74
C ASP A 22 2.67 30.01 -0.53
N TYR A 23 3.97 29.75 -0.70
CA TYR A 23 4.47 29.03 -1.87
C TYR A 23 3.85 27.64 -1.99
N VAL A 24 3.80 26.86 -0.90
CA VAL A 24 3.25 25.50 -0.91
C VAL A 24 1.75 25.53 -1.12
N TYR A 25 1.04 26.49 -0.51
CA TYR A 25 -0.39 26.72 -0.73
C TYR A 25 -0.70 26.93 -2.22
N TYR A 26 -0.03 27.89 -2.85
CA TYR A 26 -0.25 28.17 -4.28
C TYR A 26 0.17 27.01 -5.17
N TYR A 27 1.30 26.37 -4.87
CA TYR A 27 1.78 25.21 -5.61
C TYR A 27 0.79 24.03 -5.55
N CYS A 28 0.24 23.72 -4.38
CA CYS A 28 -0.64 22.56 -4.23
C CYS A 28 -2.00 22.78 -4.91
N PHE A 29 -2.59 23.98 -4.77
CA PHE A 29 -3.98 24.19 -5.16
C PHE A 29 -4.16 24.92 -6.51
N PHE A 30 -3.16 25.65 -6.99
CA PHE A 30 -3.30 26.53 -8.16
C PHE A 30 -2.24 26.33 -9.24
N SER A 31 -1.20 25.52 -8.98
CA SER A 31 -0.23 25.19 -10.02
C SER A 31 -0.77 24.10 -10.94
N ASN A 32 -0.59 24.32 -12.25
CA ASN A 32 -0.85 23.32 -13.29
C ASN A 32 0.26 22.26 -13.39
N ASN A 33 1.31 22.31 -12.55
CA ASN A 33 2.30 21.24 -12.53
C ASN A 33 1.65 19.94 -12.05
N GLU A 34 1.65 18.96 -12.95
CA GLU A 34 1.11 17.60 -12.75
C GLU A 34 1.99 16.74 -11.85
N GLU A 35 3.10 17.25 -11.31
CA GLU A 35 4.05 16.40 -10.61
C GLU A 35 3.57 15.89 -9.25
N ASP A 36 3.91 14.61 -9.04
CA ASP A 36 3.62 13.63 -8.00
C ASP A 36 3.73 14.09 -6.50
N VAL A 37 3.91 15.39 -6.19
CA VAL A 37 4.46 15.89 -4.91
C VAL A 37 3.48 16.76 -4.09
N LYS A 38 2.23 16.94 -4.53
CA LYS A 38 1.24 17.78 -3.81
C LYS A 38 0.77 17.14 -2.50
N LEU A 39 0.33 15.88 -2.54
CA LEU A 39 -0.24 15.22 -1.37
C LEU A 39 0.78 15.00 -0.24
N GLY A 40 2.02 14.63 -0.57
CA GLY A 40 3.08 14.48 0.44
C GLY A 40 3.42 15.78 1.17
N LYS A 41 3.38 16.92 0.47
CA LYS A 41 3.56 18.23 1.11
C LYS A 41 2.38 18.56 2.03
N LEU A 42 1.16 18.36 1.55
CA LEU A 42 -0.05 18.60 2.34
C LEU A 42 -0.06 17.74 3.62
N ALA A 43 0.25 16.45 3.51
CA ALA A 43 0.26 15.53 4.65
C ALA A 43 1.33 15.86 5.70
N ASN A 44 2.44 16.51 5.32
CA ASN A 44 3.44 16.97 6.29
C ASN A 44 2.98 18.20 7.09
N SER A 45 2.13 19.04 6.51
CA SER A 45 1.69 20.31 7.11
C SER A 45 0.32 20.24 7.76
N ILE A 46 -0.53 19.30 7.31
CA ILE A 46 -1.88 19.09 7.82
C ILE A 46 -1.90 17.74 8.55
N PRO A 47 -1.87 17.76 9.90
CA PRO A 47 -2.01 16.55 10.71
C PRO A 47 -3.28 15.78 10.35
N ASP A 48 -3.23 14.46 10.45
CA ASP A 48 -4.39 13.58 10.26
C ASP A 48 -5.11 13.71 8.91
N LEU A 49 -4.41 14.19 7.87
CA LEU A 49 -4.99 14.35 6.52
C LEU A 49 -5.62 13.06 5.98
N ARG A 50 -5.12 11.88 6.39
CA ARG A 50 -5.71 10.57 6.07
C ARG A 50 -7.17 10.42 6.54
N ASN A 51 -7.56 11.08 7.62
CA ASN A 51 -8.94 11.04 8.13
C ASN A 51 -9.87 11.97 7.34
N ILE A 52 -9.30 12.94 6.61
CA ILE A 52 -10.05 13.93 5.83
C ILE A 52 -10.15 13.47 4.38
N TYR A 53 -9.10 12.84 3.84
CA TYR A 53 -8.96 12.59 2.41
C TYR A 53 -8.70 11.12 2.09
N SER A 54 -9.66 10.49 1.40
CA SER A 54 -9.65 9.05 1.15
C SER A 54 -8.85 8.64 -0.09
N PHE A 55 -8.67 7.32 -0.26
CA PHE A 55 -8.03 6.77 -1.46
C PHE A 55 -8.86 7.00 -2.73
N GLU A 56 -10.17 6.87 -2.64
CA GLU A 56 -11.10 7.05 -3.75
C GLU A 56 -11.06 8.51 -4.26
N GLU A 57 -10.95 9.46 -3.33
CA GLU A 57 -10.81 10.88 -3.65
C GLU A 57 -9.44 11.19 -4.27
N PHE A 58 -8.38 10.53 -3.78
CA PHE A 58 -7.06 10.58 -4.41
C PHE A 58 -7.09 10.13 -5.87
N VAL A 59 -7.79 9.04 -6.17
CA VAL A 59 -7.94 8.57 -7.57
C VAL A 59 -8.71 9.59 -8.42
N SER A 60 -9.71 10.26 -7.84
CA SER A 60 -10.48 11.29 -8.55
C SER A 60 -9.70 12.58 -8.82
N ASP A 61 -8.91 13.06 -7.85
CA ASP A 61 -8.13 14.29 -8.02
C ASP A 61 -6.86 14.08 -8.85
N PHE A 62 -6.29 12.87 -8.81
CA PHE A 62 -5.01 12.57 -9.46
C PHE A 62 -5.10 11.36 -10.42
N PRO A 63 -5.98 11.39 -11.44
CA PRO A 63 -6.21 10.25 -12.32
C PRO A 63 -4.97 9.87 -13.17
N HIS A 64 -4.05 10.80 -13.41
CA HIS A 64 -2.81 10.54 -14.16
C HIS A 64 -1.91 9.51 -13.45
N PHE A 65 -1.98 9.38 -12.11
CA PHE A 65 -1.27 8.31 -11.41
C PHE A 65 -1.76 6.94 -11.86
N ALA A 66 -3.05 6.77 -12.14
CA ALA A 66 -3.62 5.51 -12.60
C ALA A 66 -3.13 5.10 -13.99
N LEU A 67 -2.72 6.08 -14.82
CA LEU A 67 -2.08 5.80 -16.11
C LEU A 67 -0.65 5.28 -15.96
N LYS A 68 0.01 5.58 -14.83
CA LYS A 68 1.42 5.31 -14.58
C LYS A 68 1.63 4.09 -13.69
N TYR A 69 0.89 3.98 -12.59
CA TYR A 69 1.09 2.97 -11.55
C TYR A 69 -0.12 2.05 -11.41
N LYS A 70 0.13 0.75 -11.37
CA LYS A 70 -0.89 -0.25 -11.04
C LYS A 70 -1.19 -0.29 -9.54
N GLU A 71 -0.17 -0.06 -8.71
CA GLU A 71 -0.27 -0.16 -7.24
C GLU A 71 -0.67 1.17 -6.58
N LEU A 72 -1.77 1.78 -7.03
CA LEU A 72 -2.19 3.13 -6.62
C LEU A 72 -2.41 3.29 -5.13
N LYS A 73 -3.00 2.29 -4.46
CA LYS A 73 -3.25 2.37 -3.02
C LYS A 73 -1.94 2.41 -2.22
N THR A 74 -0.89 1.76 -2.72
CA THR A 74 0.47 1.89 -2.15
C THR A 74 1.01 3.30 -2.36
N ILE A 75 0.86 3.88 -3.56
CA ILE A 75 1.27 5.26 -3.84
C ILE A 75 0.56 6.24 -2.88
N TYR A 76 -0.76 6.13 -2.77
CA TYR A 76 -1.56 6.92 -1.84
C TYR A 76 -1.05 6.77 -0.40
N ASN A 77 -0.83 5.55 0.07
CA ASN A 77 -0.33 5.29 1.43
C ASN A 77 1.03 5.93 1.71
N ILE A 78 1.92 5.98 0.71
CA ILE A 78 3.21 6.68 0.82
C ILE A 78 2.96 8.18 0.95
N LEU A 79 2.22 8.76 0.00
CA LEU A 79 2.04 10.22 -0.07
C LEU A 79 1.23 10.77 1.11
N ILE A 80 0.15 10.10 1.52
CA ILE A 80 -0.69 10.52 2.64
C ILE A 80 0.04 10.41 4.00
N SER A 81 1.16 9.69 4.05
CA SER A 81 2.02 9.65 5.23
C SER A 81 3.02 10.81 5.32
N GLY A 82 2.97 11.77 4.38
CA GLY A 82 3.94 12.87 4.28
C GLY A 82 5.23 12.48 3.56
N LYS A 83 5.38 11.24 3.12
CA LYS A 83 6.59 10.76 2.45
C LYS A 83 6.56 11.00 0.96
N LYS A 84 7.72 11.34 0.39
CA LYS A 84 7.91 11.35 -1.07
C LYS A 84 8.08 9.92 -1.59
N LEU A 85 7.66 9.69 -2.83
CA LEU A 85 7.93 8.43 -3.51
C LEU A 85 9.44 8.15 -3.61
N SER A 86 10.26 9.19 -3.81
CA SER A 86 11.73 9.03 -3.83
C SER A 86 12.31 8.53 -2.51
N GLU A 87 11.78 8.98 -1.37
CA GLU A 87 12.20 8.47 -0.05
C GLU A 87 11.87 6.98 0.09
N PHE A 88 10.69 6.55 -0.37
CA PHE A 88 10.30 5.14 -0.40
C PHE A 88 11.22 4.31 -1.31
N LEU A 89 11.57 4.83 -2.49
CA LEU A 89 12.41 4.14 -3.46
C LEU A 89 13.89 4.09 -3.07
N ASN A 90 14.37 5.05 -2.28
CA ASN A 90 15.73 5.03 -1.75
C ASN A 90 15.97 3.85 -0.79
N LEU A 91 14.92 3.29 -0.20
CA LEU A 91 15.02 2.10 0.64
C LEU A 91 15.32 0.84 -0.20
N HIS A 92 14.65 0.69 -1.34
CA HIS A 92 14.91 -0.40 -2.29
C HIS A 92 14.35 -0.07 -3.68
N ARG A 93 15.22 0.27 -4.64
CA ARG A 93 14.80 0.80 -5.95
C ARG A 93 14.04 -0.19 -6.83
N GLU A 94 14.36 -1.49 -6.74
CA GLU A 94 13.75 -2.51 -7.61
C GLU A 94 12.24 -2.68 -7.38
N ILE A 95 11.69 -2.20 -6.26
CA ILE A 95 10.24 -2.21 -6.04
C ILE A 95 9.50 -1.31 -7.05
N LEU A 96 10.19 -0.34 -7.67
CA LEU A 96 9.59 0.59 -8.64
C LEU A 96 8.88 -0.13 -9.78
N LYS A 97 9.49 -1.19 -10.32
CA LYS A 97 8.88 -2.00 -11.39
C LYS A 97 7.57 -2.62 -10.92
N GLN A 98 7.48 -3.03 -9.66
CA GLN A 98 6.25 -3.60 -9.10
C GLN A 98 5.17 -2.54 -8.88
N LEU A 99 5.53 -1.29 -8.61
CA LEU A 99 4.54 -0.20 -8.55
C LEU A 99 3.90 0.05 -9.92
N TYR A 100 4.67 -0.10 -11.00
CA TYR A 100 4.17 0.04 -12.38
C TYR A 100 3.36 -1.16 -12.84
N TYR A 101 3.85 -2.38 -12.63
CA TYR A 101 3.30 -3.58 -13.27
C TYR A 101 2.48 -4.49 -12.33
N GLY A 102 2.52 -4.19 -11.05
CA GLY A 102 1.88 -4.94 -9.98
C GLY A 102 2.85 -5.73 -9.13
N PHE A 103 2.47 -5.98 -7.88
CA PHE A 103 3.26 -6.80 -6.98
C PHE A 103 3.30 -8.27 -7.42
N TYR A 104 4.50 -8.85 -7.35
CA TYR A 104 4.68 -10.29 -7.47
C TYR A 104 4.78 -10.88 -6.07
N SER A 105 3.87 -11.81 -5.74
CA SER A 105 3.71 -12.33 -4.38
C SER A 105 4.99 -12.90 -3.78
N GLU A 106 5.81 -13.58 -4.59
CA GLU A 106 7.06 -14.22 -4.13
C GLU A 106 8.30 -13.33 -4.35
N SER A 107 8.11 -12.06 -4.72
CA SER A 107 9.18 -11.08 -4.88
C SER A 107 10.03 -10.96 -3.61
N LYS A 108 11.34 -10.76 -3.80
CA LYS A 108 12.30 -10.35 -2.74
C LYS A 108 12.78 -8.91 -2.90
N SER A 109 12.24 -8.18 -3.88
CA SER A 109 12.68 -6.83 -4.27
C SER A 109 12.02 -5.74 -3.41
N PHE A 110 12.18 -5.82 -2.09
CA PHE A 110 11.66 -4.88 -1.11
C PHE A 110 12.46 -4.95 0.21
N VAL A 111 12.27 -3.97 1.09
CA VAL A 111 12.74 -4.03 2.49
C VAL A 111 11.58 -3.92 3.47
N TYR A 112 11.78 -4.36 4.72
CA TYR A 112 10.72 -4.48 5.72
C TYR A 112 10.02 -3.14 6.02
N GLU A 113 10.78 -2.04 6.02
CA GLU A 113 10.29 -0.68 6.25
C GLU A 113 9.29 -0.21 5.19
N GLN A 114 9.29 -0.81 4.01
CA GLN A 114 8.35 -0.49 2.93
C GLN A 114 6.98 -1.17 3.16
N LEU A 115 6.92 -2.28 3.90
CA LEU A 115 5.69 -3.09 4.07
C LEU A 115 4.52 -2.31 4.67
N LYS A 116 4.79 -1.31 5.53
CA LYS A 116 3.74 -0.48 6.14
C LYS A 116 2.98 0.40 5.15
N TYR A 117 3.51 0.64 3.96
CA TYR A 117 2.85 1.43 2.92
C TYR A 117 2.22 0.55 1.84
N ILE A 118 2.80 -0.63 1.62
CA ILE A 118 2.35 -1.58 0.60
C ILE A 118 0.91 -2.01 0.90
N SER A 119 0.07 -2.02 -0.13
CA SER A 119 -1.31 -2.50 -0.07
C SER A 119 -1.46 -3.68 -1.01
N ILE A 120 -1.70 -4.87 -0.45
CA ILE A 120 -2.01 -6.08 -1.21
C ILE A 120 -3.33 -6.61 -0.66
N ASP A 121 -4.31 -6.81 -1.54
CA ASP A 121 -5.59 -7.40 -1.17
C ASP A 121 -5.43 -8.92 -1.02
N TYR A 122 -5.59 -9.42 0.20
CA TYR A 122 -5.57 -10.84 0.51
C TYR A 122 -6.62 -11.16 1.58
N ASP A 123 -7.13 -12.38 1.57
CA ASP A 123 -7.99 -12.92 2.63
C ASP A 123 -7.47 -14.30 3.03
N ILE A 124 -7.11 -14.43 4.30
CA ILE A 124 -6.67 -15.69 4.90
C ILE A 124 -7.57 -16.13 6.07
N SER A 125 -8.75 -15.50 6.23
CA SER A 125 -9.68 -15.76 7.35
C SER A 125 -10.18 -17.21 7.40
N LYS A 126 -10.19 -17.90 6.26
CA LYS A 126 -10.59 -19.29 6.13
C LYS A 126 -9.47 -20.30 6.40
N PHE A 127 -8.23 -19.86 6.60
CA PHE A 127 -7.08 -20.72 6.78
C PHE A 127 -6.56 -20.66 8.20
N GLU A 128 -6.15 -21.81 8.73
CA GLU A 128 -5.16 -21.82 9.81
C GLU A 128 -3.80 -21.42 9.22
N TYR A 129 -2.95 -20.79 10.02
CA TYR A 129 -1.63 -20.39 9.54
C TYR A 129 -0.54 -20.56 10.58
N SER A 130 0.67 -20.84 10.08
CA SER A 130 1.87 -20.94 10.91
C SER A 130 3.00 -20.10 10.33
N PHE A 131 3.62 -19.29 11.18
CA PHE A 131 4.73 -18.43 10.81
C PHE A 131 6.06 -19.16 10.96
N PHE A 132 6.77 -19.36 9.86
CA PHE A 132 8.14 -19.84 9.86
C PHE A 132 9.11 -18.70 9.57
N LYS A 133 10.41 -18.93 9.78
CA LYS A 133 11.44 -17.89 9.60
C LYS A 133 11.48 -17.31 8.18
N ARG A 134 11.15 -18.10 7.16
CA ARG A 134 11.31 -17.73 5.74
C ARG A 134 10.02 -17.77 4.92
N HIS A 135 8.92 -18.22 5.51
CA HIS A 135 7.64 -18.43 4.83
C HIS A 135 6.49 -18.46 5.86
N ILE A 136 5.27 -18.49 5.34
CA ILE A 136 4.05 -18.81 6.07
C ILE A 136 3.50 -20.08 5.47
N GLU A 137 2.94 -20.97 6.29
CA GLU A 137 2.09 -22.05 5.80
C GLU A 137 0.64 -21.69 6.07
N LEU A 138 -0.20 -21.84 5.05
CA LEU A 138 -1.65 -21.76 5.17
C LEU A 138 -2.22 -23.17 5.05
N TYR A 139 -3.09 -23.55 5.98
CA TYR A 139 -3.74 -24.86 6.04
C TYR A 139 -5.26 -24.71 5.90
N GLY A 140 -5.90 -25.62 5.17
CA GLY A 140 -7.36 -25.66 5.07
C GLY A 140 -7.87 -26.48 3.89
N ASP A 141 -9.06 -26.11 3.40
CA ASP A 141 -9.69 -26.75 2.25
C ASP A 141 -8.83 -26.61 0.98
N LYS A 142 -8.69 -27.70 0.22
CA LYS A 142 -7.87 -27.76 -0.99
C LYS A 142 -8.33 -26.75 -2.04
N ASN A 143 -9.63 -26.62 -2.26
CA ASN A 143 -10.17 -25.77 -3.32
C ASN A 143 -10.01 -24.30 -2.95
N GLU A 144 -10.18 -23.94 -1.68
CA GLU A 144 -9.90 -22.58 -1.20
C GLU A 144 -8.41 -22.24 -1.32
N LEU A 145 -7.50 -23.18 -1.02
CA LEU A 145 -6.06 -23.01 -1.24
C LEU A 145 -5.71 -22.84 -2.74
N ILE A 146 -6.37 -23.59 -3.64
CA ILE A 146 -6.20 -23.44 -5.10
C ILE A 146 -6.62 -22.03 -5.52
N LYS A 147 -7.78 -21.55 -5.09
CA LYS A 147 -8.26 -20.19 -5.40
C LYS A 147 -7.29 -19.11 -4.89
N PHE A 148 -6.77 -19.28 -3.67
CA PHE A 148 -5.79 -18.36 -3.10
C PHE A 148 -4.48 -18.36 -3.92
N LYS A 149 -3.96 -19.54 -4.24
CA LYS A 149 -2.77 -19.73 -5.09
C LYS A 149 -2.92 -19.04 -6.45
N GLU A 150 -4.06 -19.24 -7.11
CA GLU A 150 -4.35 -18.66 -8.44
C GLU A 150 -4.49 -17.14 -8.38
N LYS A 151 -5.27 -16.60 -7.43
CA LYS A 151 -5.44 -15.15 -7.22
C LYS A 151 -4.09 -14.44 -7.05
N HIS A 152 -3.21 -15.06 -6.26
CA HIS A 152 -1.92 -14.47 -5.89
C HIS A 152 -0.75 -14.94 -6.77
N LYS A 153 -0.98 -15.77 -7.79
CA LYS A 153 0.06 -16.31 -8.69
C LYS A 153 1.25 -16.90 -7.92
N ILE A 154 0.95 -17.72 -6.90
CA ILE A 154 1.96 -18.40 -6.09
C ILE A 154 2.43 -19.64 -6.85
N ASP A 155 3.74 -19.90 -6.93
CA ASP A 155 4.27 -21.06 -7.66
C ASP A 155 4.26 -22.36 -6.83
N GLN A 156 4.33 -22.27 -5.50
CA GLN A 156 4.41 -23.44 -4.60
C GLN A 156 3.26 -24.42 -4.72
N LYS A 157 3.56 -25.72 -4.58
CA LYS A 157 2.55 -26.80 -4.66
C LYS A 157 1.68 -26.83 -3.41
N ILE A 158 0.43 -27.26 -3.60
CA ILE A 158 -0.47 -27.60 -2.50
C ILE A 158 -0.22 -29.06 -2.14
N LEU A 159 0.11 -29.32 -0.88
CA LEU A 159 0.51 -30.62 -0.38
C LEU A 159 -0.39 -31.07 0.77
N TRP A 160 -0.52 -32.37 0.96
CA TRP A 160 -1.20 -32.94 2.12
C TRP A 160 -0.22 -32.98 3.29
N GLU A 161 -0.59 -32.37 4.41
CA GLU A 161 0.12 -32.50 5.69
C GLU A 161 -0.46 -33.69 6.46
N PHE A 162 0.32 -34.76 6.58
CA PHE A 162 -0.13 -36.00 7.20
C PHE A 162 -0.41 -35.86 8.69
N GLN A 163 0.39 -35.07 9.42
CA GLN A 163 0.24 -34.96 10.87
C GLN A 163 -1.00 -34.15 11.28
N LYS A 164 -1.40 -33.20 10.43
CA LYS A 164 -2.56 -32.32 10.66
C LYS A 164 -3.80 -32.77 9.88
N GLU A 165 -3.68 -33.83 9.08
CA GLU A 165 -4.74 -34.34 8.19
C GLU A 165 -5.43 -33.23 7.37
N THR A 166 -4.63 -32.33 6.79
CA THR A 166 -5.14 -31.16 6.05
C THR A 166 -4.26 -30.81 4.86
N TRP A 167 -4.83 -30.10 3.87
CA TRP A 167 -4.04 -29.52 2.79
C TRP A 167 -3.34 -28.25 3.28
N HIS A 168 -2.16 -27.97 2.70
CA HIS A 168 -1.42 -26.75 2.97
C HIS A 168 -0.69 -26.22 1.74
N ILE A 169 -0.32 -24.94 1.81
CA ILE A 169 0.59 -24.28 0.87
C ILE A 169 1.59 -23.42 1.66
N ALA A 170 2.86 -23.51 1.29
CA ALA A 170 3.89 -22.60 1.79
C ALA A 170 3.96 -21.36 0.89
N ILE A 171 3.97 -20.17 1.48
CA ILE A 171 4.09 -18.88 0.78
C ILE A 171 5.28 -18.11 1.33
N ALA A 172 6.09 -17.55 0.44
CA ALA A 172 7.28 -16.75 0.79
C ALA A 172 7.29 -15.42 0.03
N GLY A 173 8.25 -14.55 0.35
CA GLY A 173 8.42 -13.27 -0.33
C GLY A 173 7.44 -12.20 0.14
N LEU A 174 7.16 -11.25 -0.75
CA LEU A 174 6.43 -10.03 -0.44
C LEU A 174 5.05 -10.27 0.19
N LEU A 175 4.23 -11.17 -0.35
CA LEU A 175 2.90 -11.45 0.19
C LEU A 175 3.00 -12.05 1.60
N ALA A 176 3.93 -12.98 1.81
CA ALA A 176 4.14 -13.61 3.11
C ALA A 176 4.59 -12.57 4.16
N GLU A 177 5.56 -11.74 3.83
CA GLU A 177 6.03 -10.70 4.77
C GLU A 177 4.96 -9.62 5.01
N LYS A 178 4.12 -9.33 4.02
CA LYS A 178 2.98 -8.42 4.21
C LYS A 178 1.95 -8.99 5.18
N ILE A 179 1.55 -10.24 5.00
CA ILE A 179 0.62 -10.94 5.92
C ILE A 179 1.21 -10.96 7.34
N ARG A 180 2.50 -11.27 7.48
CA ARG A 180 3.20 -11.25 8.77
C ARG A 180 3.15 -9.87 9.43
N CYS A 181 3.47 -8.82 8.68
CA CYS A 181 3.48 -7.45 9.17
C CYS A 181 2.10 -7.01 9.68
N ASP A 182 1.03 -7.39 8.98
CA ASP A 182 -0.34 -7.03 9.37
C ASP A 182 -0.80 -7.81 10.61
N LYS A 183 -0.57 -9.12 10.66
CA LYS A 183 -0.96 -9.97 11.79
C LYS A 183 -0.18 -9.72 13.07
N MET A 184 1.03 -9.18 12.98
CA MET A 184 1.78 -8.74 14.16
C MET A 184 1.25 -7.43 14.76
N LYS A 185 0.53 -6.60 13.99
CA LYS A 185 -0.08 -5.35 14.50
C LYS A 185 -1.43 -5.57 15.18
N GLU A 186 -2.07 -6.71 14.96
CA GLU A 186 -3.34 -7.10 15.60
C GLU A 186 -3.14 -7.66 17.02
N LYS A 187 -1.89 -7.86 17.46
CA LYS A 187 -1.51 -8.32 18.81
C LYS A 187 -1.03 -7.17 19.67
#